data_AF-A0A2U1L406-F1
#
_entry.id   AF-A0A2U1L406-F1
#
_cell.length_a   1.000
_cell.length_b   1.000
_cell.length_c   1.000
_cell.angle_alpha   90.00
_cell.angle_beta   90.00
_cell.angle_gamma   90.00
#
_symmetry.space_group_name_H-M   'P 1'
#
loop_
_entity.id
_entity.type
_entity.pdbx_description
1 polymer ?
#
loop_
_entity_poly.entity_id
_entity_poly.type
_entity_poly.pdbx_seq_one_letter_code
_entity_poly.pdbx_strand_id
1 'polypeptide(L)'
;MKTNSPLLIPFLLVMVTLLCKVRAHAPSHLEHPKPADNTTNWELLQAIANRIPLQDTEIRQWDVKRYWLWDIYRRSTTSEKPTIILDINEELTQWEHLNSRIDMVGLILFGPENGRSIIRSVRRPGQDLVDELQCLESTAQLFLQALRLYT
;
A
#
# COMPACT_ATOMS: atom_id res chain seq x y z
N MET A 1 -38.17 -34.79 11.58
CA MET A 1 -37.37 -35.59 10.62
C MET A 1 -35.93 -35.09 10.70
N LYS A 2 -35.01 -35.94 11.15
CA LYS A 2 -33.60 -35.60 11.37
C LYS A 2 -32.87 -35.78 10.04
N THR A 3 -32.60 -34.70 9.33
CA THR A 3 -31.89 -34.72 8.04
C THR A 3 -30.41 -34.99 8.29
N ASN A 4 -30.07 -36.27 8.42
CA ASN A 4 -28.69 -36.74 8.39
C ASN A 4 -28.22 -36.67 6.93
N SER A 5 -27.87 -35.49 6.45
CA SER A 5 -27.24 -35.32 5.14
C SER A 5 -25.76 -35.69 5.28
N PRO A 6 -25.29 -36.84 4.76
CA PRO A 6 -23.91 -37.30 4.93
C PRO A 6 -22.88 -36.38 4.24
N LEU A 7 -23.35 -35.44 3.41
CA LEU A 7 -22.56 -34.47 2.67
C LEU A 7 -22.38 -33.12 3.39
N LEU A 8 -23.14 -32.84 4.45
CA LEU A 8 -23.09 -31.54 5.13
C LEU A 8 -21.78 -31.38 5.93
N ILE A 9 -21.35 -32.44 6.60
CA ILE A 9 -20.10 -32.48 7.38
C ILE A 9 -18.87 -32.28 6.49
N PRO A 10 -18.67 -33.02 5.38
CA PRO A 10 -17.51 -32.79 4.51
C PRO A 10 -17.55 -31.39 3.86
N PHE A 11 -18.74 -30.88 3.51
CA PHE A 11 -18.87 -29.53 2.94
C PHE A 11 -18.46 -28.44 3.95
N LEU A 12 -18.89 -28.57 5.21
CA LEU A 12 -18.47 -27.67 6.28
C LEU A 12 -16.96 -27.77 6.54
N LEU A 13 -16.38 -28.97 6.46
CA LEU A 13 -14.94 -29.18 6.67
C LEU A 13 -14.11 -28.53 5.56
N VAL A 14 -14.53 -28.66 4.29
CA VAL A 14 -13.91 -27.97 3.15
C VAL A 14 -14.03 -26.45 3.32
N MET A 15 -15.21 -25.93 3.66
CA MET A 15 -15.41 -24.50 3.89
C MET A 15 -14.55 -23.96 5.03
N VAL A 16 -14.43 -24.69 6.15
CA VAL A 16 -13.54 -24.31 7.26
C VAL A 16 -12.07 -24.33 6.81
N THR A 17 -11.62 -25.34 6.05
CA THR A 17 -10.24 -25.36 5.56
C THR A 17 -9.92 -24.24 4.57
N LEU A 18 -10.88 -23.84 3.72
CA LEU A 18 -10.74 -22.68 2.83
C LEU A 18 -10.65 -21.37 3.62
N LEU A 19 -11.51 -21.20 4.64
CA LEU A 19 -11.46 -20.03 5.53
C LEU A 19 -10.15 -19.97 6.34
N CYS A 20 -9.64 -21.11 6.80
CA CYS A 20 -8.36 -21.19 7.49
C CYS A 20 -7.18 -20.86 6.56
N LYS A 21 -7.22 -21.26 5.28
CA LYS A 21 -6.18 -20.89 4.30
C LYS A 21 -6.24 -19.42 3.87
N VAL A 22 -7.43 -18.83 3.80
CA VAL A 22 -7.60 -17.37 3.58
C VAL A 22 -7.00 -16.58 4.74
N ARG A 23 -7.10 -17.08 5.97
CA ARG A 23 -6.48 -16.44 7.15
C ARG A 23 -4.96 -16.59 7.21
N ALA A 24 -4.40 -17.65 6.61
CA ALA A 24 -2.96 -17.92 6.62
C ALA A 24 -2.18 -17.18 5.51
N HIS A 25 -2.85 -16.58 4.51
CA HIS A 25 -2.21 -15.80 3.45
C HIS A 25 -2.54 -14.30 3.48
N ALA A 26 -3.19 -13.82 4.53
CA ALA A 26 -3.13 -12.39 4.84
C ALA A 26 -1.81 -12.15 5.57
N PRO A 27 -0.85 -11.39 5.02
CA PRO A 27 0.25 -10.88 5.82
C PRO A 27 -0.31 -9.82 6.77
N SER A 28 -0.97 -10.25 7.84
CA SER A 28 -1.21 -9.42 9.01
C SER A 28 0.09 -9.33 9.78
N HIS A 29 1.03 -8.56 9.27
CA HIS A 29 2.19 -8.11 10.03
C HIS A 29 2.32 -6.59 9.93
N LEU A 30 1.23 -5.91 10.29
CA LEU A 30 1.32 -4.60 10.93
C LEU A 30 1.09 -4.85 12.43
N GLU A 31 2.09 -5.46 13.06
CA GLU A 31 2.24 -5.32 14.50
C GLU A 31 2.46 -3.83 14.76
N HIS A 32 1.47 -3.17 15.35
CA HIS A 32 1.70 -1.88 16.01
C HIS A 32 2.51 -2.16 17.28
N PRO A 33 3.76 -1.68 17.39
CA PRO A 33 4.57 -1.92 18.58
C PRO A 33 3.99 -1.12 19.75
N LYS A 34 3.72 -1.82 20.86
CA LYS A 34 3.41 -1.21 22.16
C LYS A 34 4.70 -0.60 22.74
N PRO A 35 4.73 0.69 23.14
CA PRO A 35 5.98 1.35 23.48
C PRO A 35 6.46 0.94 24.87
N ALA A 36 7.71 0.48 24.97
CA ALA A 36 8.41 0.27 26.24
C ALA A 36 9.83 0.83 26.10
N ASP A 37 10.15 1.83 26.93
CA ASP A 37 11.49 2.40 27.14
C ASP A 37 12.10 3.17 25.95
N ASN A 38 12.77 4.28 26.24
CA ASN A 38 13.34 5.27 25.30
C ASN A 38 14.18 4.69 24.14
N THR A 39 14.69 3.47 24.29
CA THR A 39 15.40 2.70 23.26
C THR A 39 14.45 2.28 22.12
N THR A 40 13.21 1.88 22.43
CA THR A 40 12.22 1.50 21.41
C THR A 40 11.73 2.67 20.57
N ASN A 41 11.73 3.89 21.13
CA ASN A 41 11.32 5.08 20.38
C ASN A 41 12.31 5.37 19.25
N TRP A 42 13.62 5.23 19.50
CA TRP A 42 14.63 5.48 18.48
C TRP A 42 14.68 4.40 17.39
N GLU A 43 14.50 3.14 17.78
CA GLU A 43 14.37 2.02 16.85
C GLU A 43 13.13 2.18 15.95
N LEU A 44 11.99 2.58 16.50
CA LEU A 44 10.77 2.86 15.74
C LEU A 44 10.99 4.00 14.74
N LEU A 45 11.59 5.10 15.22
CA LEU A 45 11.89 6.29 14.42
C LEU A 45 12.84 5.94 13.26
N GLN A 46 13.85 5.12 13.51
CA GLN A 46 14.77 4.62 12.48
C GLN A 46 14.06 3.65 11.51
N ALA A 47 13.18 2.78 12.00
CA ALA A 47 12.41 1.88 11.15
C ALA A 47 11.51 2.64 10.16
N ILE A 48 10.89 3.75 10.57
CA ILE A 48 10.08 4.60 9.69
C ILE A 48 10.96 5.23 8.60
N ALA A 49 12.09 5.83 8.97
CA ALA A 49 12.98 6.48 8.01
C ALA A 49 13.53 5.49 6.96
N ASN A 50 13.79 4.24 7.37
CA ASN A 50 14.28 3.18 6.49
C ASN A 50 13.23 2.66 5.48
N ARG A 51 11.95 3.06 5.61
CA ARG A 51 10.92 2.73 4.61
C ARG A 51 11.09 3.48 3.28
N ILE A 52 11.94 4.51 3.23
CA ILE A 52 12.22 5.25 2.00
C ILE A 52 13.20 4.42 1.16
N PRO A 53 12.81 3.94 -0.04
CA PRO A 53 13.67 3.13 -0.88
C PRO A 53 14.71 4.02 -1.57
N LEU A 54 15.96 3.95 -1.12
CA LEU A 54 17.09 4.76 -1.63
C LEU A 54 17.97 3.99 -2.62
N GLN A 55 17.45 2.89 -3.18
CA GLN A 55 18.23 1.92 -3.94
C GLN A 55 18.39 2.27 -5.42
N ASP A 56 17.68 3.29 -5.92
CA ASP A 56 17.76 3.66 -7.33
C ASP A 56 18.90 4.66 -7.59
N THR A 57 19.69 4.39 -8.64
CA THR A 57 20.69 5.32 -9.17
C THR A 57 20.04 6.55 -9.83
N GLU A 58 18.74 6.49 -10.10
CA GLU A 58 17.95 7.55 -10.73
C GLU A 58 16.72 7.88 -9.87
N ILE A 59 16.65 9.12 -9.38
CA ILE A 59 15.51 9.57 -8.58
C ILE A 59 14.36 9.92 -9.53
N ARG A 60 13.29 9.13 -9.50
CA ARG A 60 12.06 9.44 -10.24
C ARG A 60 11.43 10.73 -9.70
N GLN A 61 10.80 11.51 -10.57
CA GLN A 61 10.26 12.82 -10.20
C GLN A 61 9.29 12.76 -9.01
N TRP A 62 8.47 11.70 -8.91
CA TRP A 62 7.53 11.51 -7.81
C TRP A 62 8.18 11.02 -6.50
N ASP A 63 9.46 10.64 -6.53
CA ASP A 63 10.21 10.20 -5.36
C ASP A 63 11.00 11.36 -4.71
N VAL A 64 11.16 12.50 -5.40
CA VAL A 64 11.99 13.65 -4.98
C VAL A 64 11.70 14.11 -3.55
N LYS A 65 10.42 14.26 -3.18
CA LYS A 65 10.04 14.73 -1.84
C LYS A 65 10.49 13.77 -0.73
N ARG A 66 10.35 12.45 -0.94
CA ARG A 66 10.79 11.43 0.02
C ARG A 66 12.30 11.40 0.14
N TYR A 67 13.01 11.48 -0.98
CA TYR A 67 14.48 11.60 -0.98
C TYR A 67 14.94 12.85 -0.21
N TRP A 68 14.28 13.98 -0.43
CA TRP A 68 14.59 15.22 0.29
C TRP A 68 14.36 15.10 1.79
N LEU A 69 13.21 14.56 2.23
CA LEU A 69 12.94 14.31 3.65
C LEU A 69 13.96 13.37 4.29
N TRP A 70 14.35 12.31 3.58
CA TRP A 70 15.38 11.39 4.06
C TRP A 70 16.75 12.07 4.18
N ASP A 71 17.14 12.88 3.19
CA ASP A 71 18.45 13.56 3.22
C ASP A 71 18.52 14.56 4.38
N ILE A 72 17.43 15.28 4.66
CA ILE A 72 17.33 16.15 5.84
C ILE A 72 17.40 15.32 7.12
N TYR A 73 16.59 14.27 7.25
CA TYR A 73 16.63 13.37 8.41
C TYR A 73 18.04 12.87 8.72
N ARG A 74 18.79 12.44 7.69
CA ARG A 74 20.15 11.94 7.83
C ARG A 74 21.11 13.00 8.38
N ARG A 75 20.95 14.26 7.99
CA ARG A 75 21.85 15.38 8.36
C ARG A 75 21.45 16.07 9.68
N SER A 76 20.24 15.83 10.17
CA SER A 76 19.71 16.48 11.37
C SER A 76 20.20 15.86 12.69
N THR A 77 20.14 16.66 13.74
CA THR A 77 20.48 16.25 15.11
C THR A 77 19.41 15.34 15.73
N THR A 78 19.77 14.60 16.78
CA THR A 78 18.83 13.72 17.52
C THR A 78 17.58 14.46 18.01
N SER A 79 17.70 15.74 18.34
CA SER A 79 16.57 16.57 18.78
C SER A 79 15.63 17.00 17.65
N GLU A 80 16.12 17.12 16.41
CA GLU A 80 15.32 17.58 15.25
C GLU A 80 14.63 16.42 14.51
N LYS A 81 15.29 15.26 14.51
CA LYS A 81 14.84 14.03 13.85
C LYS A 81 13.40 13.58 14.17
N PRO A 82 12.86 13.70 15.41
CA PRO A 82 11.48 13.31 15.69
C PRO A 82 10.46 14.05 14.82
N THR A 83 10.61 15.36 14.63
CA THR A 83 9.71 16.16 13.79
C THR A 83 9.80 15.74 12.32
N ILE A 84 11.02 15.55 11.81
CA ILE A 84 11.24 15.14 10.42
C ILE A 84 10.66 13.75 10.15
N ILE A 85 10.68 12.85 11.15
CA ILE A 85 10.05 11.53 11.01
C ILE A 85 8.52 11.62 10.99
N LEU A 86 7.91 12.58 11.70
CA LEU A 86 6.47 12.80 11.55
C LEU A 86 6.14 13.18 10.11
N ASP A 87 6.92 14.07 9.50
CA ASP A 87 6.76 14.45 8.10
C ASP A 87 6.97 13.23 7.17
N ILE A 88 8.01 12.42 7.38
CA ILE A 88 8.23 11.18 6.63
C ILE A 88 7.04 10.23 6.76
N ASN A 89 6.54 10.04 7.99
CA ASN A 89 5.43 9.13 8.24
C ASN A 89 4.15 9.62 7.57
N GLU A 90 3.87 10.92 7.61
CA GLU A 90 2.74 11.52 6.93
C GLU A 90 2.83 11.28 5.42
N GLU A 91 3.97 11.56 4.79
CA GLU A 91 4.16 11.32 3.35
C GLU A 91 4.01 9.85 2.96
N LEU A 92 4.57 8.93 3.76
CA LEU A 92 4.45 7.50 3.51
C LEU A 92 3.00 7.03 3.66
N THR A 93 2.27 7.56 4.64
CA THR A 93 0.85 7.25 4.87
C THR A 93 -0.02 7.76 3.73
N GLN A 94 0.20 9.00 3.29
CA GLN A 94 -0.51 9.57 2.14
C GLN A 94 -0.24 8.75 0.87
N TRP A 95 1.01 8.37 0.62
CA TRP A 95 1.38 7.53 -0.52
C TRP A 95 0.75 6.13 -0.48
N GLU A 96 0.76 5.50 0.69
CA GLU A 96 0.15 4.19 0.90
C GLU A 96 -1.36 4.24 0.72
N HIS A 97 -2.01 5.30 1.22
CA HIS A 97 -3.43 5.54 1.00
C HIS A 97 -3.78 5.64 -0.49
N LEU A 98 -3.02 6.45 -1.25
CA LEU A 98 -3.22 6.58 -2.70
C LEU A 98 -3.06 5.24 -3.43
N ASN A 99 -2.01 4.48 -3.14
CA ASN A 99 -1.78 3.18 -3.77
C ASN A 99 -2.86 2.16 -3.42
N SER A 100 -3.30 2.13 -2.16
CA SER A 100 -4.37 1.24 -1.72
C SER A 100 -5.67 1.53 -2.47
N ARG A 101 -5.98 2.81 -2.71
CA ARG A 101 -7.15 3.22 -3.49
C ARG A 101 -7.04 2.84 -4.97
N ILE A 102 -5.85 2.94 -5.57
CA ILE A 102 -5.60 2.46 -6.95
C ILE A 102 -5.78 0.94 -7.03
N ASP A 103 -5.23 0.19 -6.08
CA ASP A 103 -5.38 -1.27 -6.02
C ASP A 103 -6.86 -1.67 -5.82
N MET A 104 -7.62 -0.92 -5.02
CA MET A 104 -9.06 -1.11 -4.84
C MET A 104 -9.85 -0.86 -6.13
N VAL A 105 -9.51 0.19 -6.89
CA VAL A 105 -10.12 0.41 -8.21
C VAL A 105 -9.86 -0.77 -9.14
N GLY A 106 -8.62 -1.27 -9.16
CA GLY A 106 -8.28 -2.47 -9.94
C GLY A 106 -9.09 -3.70 -9.54
N LEU A 107 -9.25 -3.93 -8.24
CA LEU A 107 -10.08 -5.01 -7.71
C LEU A 107 -11.55 -4.89 -8.13
N ILE A 108 -12.12 -3.68 -8.05
CA ILE A 108 -13.53 -3.44 -8.38
C ILE A 108 -13.79 -3.62 -9.88
N LEU A 109 -12.90 -3.09 -10.73
CA LEU A 109 -13.13 -3.07 -12.18
C LEU A 109 -12.77 -4.40 -12.85
N PHE A 110 -11.74 -5.09 -12.36
CA PHE A 110 -11.17 -6.26 -13.07
C PHE A 110 -11.08 -7.52 -12.19
N GLY A 111 -11.55 -7.45 -10.95
CA GLY A 111 -11.55 -8.56 -10.01
C GLY A 111 -10.20 -8.82 -9.33
N PRO A 112 -10.17 -9.72 -8.34
CA PRO A 112 -8.97 -10.00 -7.53
C PRO A 112 -7.86 -10.71 -8.30
N GLU A 113 -8.19 -11.48 -9.35
CA GLU A 113 -7.21 -12.23 -10.13
C GLU A 113 -6.39 -11.32 -11.05
N ASN A 114 -7.06 -10.36 -11.71
CA ASN A 114 -6.46 -9.57 -12.78
C ASN A 114 -6.30 -8.08 -12.44
N GLY A 115 -6.95 -7.56 -11.40
CA GLY A 115 -6.95 -6.13 -11.09
C GLY A 115 -5.57 -5.52 -10.94
N ARG A 116 -4.71 -6.14 -10.14
CA ARG A 116 -3.35 -5.63 -9.91
C ARG A 116 -2.47 -5.74 -11.15
N SER A 117 -2.60 -6.82 -11.94
CA SER A 117 -1.77 -7.04 -13.14
C SER A 117 -2.17 -6.12 -14.29
N ILE A 118 -3.47 -5.85 -14.47
CA ILE A 118 -3.98 -4.93 -15.50
C ILE A 118 -3.58 -3.48 -15.19
N ILE A 119 -3.86 -3.01 -13.96
CA ILE A 119 -3.56 -1.61 -13.56
C ILE A 119 -2.06 -1.29 -13.63
N ARG A 120 -1.20 -2.27 -13.34
CA ARG A 120 0.27 -2.09 -13.32
C ARG A 120 0.95 -2.56 -14.60
N SER A 121 0.18 -2.85 -15.65
CA SER A 121 0.73 -3.30 -16.92
C SER A 121 1.59 -2.21 -17.56
N VAL A 122 2.71 -2.62 -18.15
CA VAL A 122 3.60 -1.74 -18.90
C VAL A 122 3.42 -2.04 -20.38
N ARG A 123 3.12 -1.02 -21.17
CA ARG A 123 2.97 -1.15 -22.62
C ARG A 123 4.32 -1.45 -23.28
N ARG A 124 4.28 -2.01 -24.49
CA ARG A 124 5.53 -2.36 -25.20
C ARG A 124 6.31 -1.09 -25.54
N PRO A 125 7.65 -1.16 -25.58
CA PRO A 125 8.46 -0.04 -26.04
C PRO A 125 8.02 0.44 -27.42
N GLY A 126 7.96 1.77 -27.62
CA GLY A 126 7.52 2.39 -28.86
C GLY A 126 6.00 2.52 -29.03
N GLN A 127 5.20 2.08 -28.06
CA GLN A 127 3.77 2.42 -27.99
C GLN A 127 3.54 3.66 -27.14
N ASP A 128 2.49 4.41 -27.47
CA ASP A 128 2.02 5.51 -26.64
C ASP A 128 1.53 4.98 -25.28
N LEU A 129 1.72 5.79 -24.23
CA LEU A 129 1.34 5.44 -22.85
C LEU A 129 -0.16 5.13 -22.73
N VAL A 130 -0.99 5.86 -23.46
CA VAL A 130 -2.44 5.69 -23.56
C VAL A 130 -2.88 5.92 -25.00
N ASP A 131 -3.99 5.30 -25.40
CA ASP A 131 -4.53 5.47 -26.76
C ASP A 131 -5.34 6.77 -26.90
N GLU A 132 -5.96 7.25 -25.81
CA GLU A 132 -6.76 8.47 -25.77
C GLU A 132 -6.44 9.29 -24.52
N LEU A 133 -5.77 10.43 -24.72
CA LEU A 133 -5.33 11.30 -23.62
C LEU A 133 -6.52 11.87 -22.82
N GLN A 134 -7.61 12.24 -23.50
CA GLN A 134 -8.80 12.80 -22.85
C GLN A 134 -9.46 11.81 -21.88
N CYS A 135 -9.45 10.52 -22.21
CA CYS A 135 -9.95 9.45 -21.34
C CYS A 135 -9.07 9.33 -20.08
N LEU A 136 -7.74 9.40 -20.22
CA LEU A 136 -6.83 9.40 -19.08
C LEU A 136 -7.06 10.59 -18.14
N GLU A 137 -7.15 11.79 -18.71
CA GLU A 137 -7.33 13.03 -17.93
C GLU A 137 -8.66 13.01 -17.15
N SER A 138 -9.76 12.66 -17.81
CA SER A 138 -11.07 12.56 -17.16
C SER A 138 -11.11 11.48 -16.08
N THR A 139 -10.50 10.32 -16.33
CA THR A 139 -10.38 9.25 -15.32
C THR A 139 -9.57 9.71 -14.10
N ALA A 140 -8.45 10.42 -14.32
CA ALA A 140 -7.63 10.96 -13.24
C ALA A 140 -8.39 12.00 -12.41
N GLN A 141 -9.15 12.89 -13.06
CA GLN A 141 -9.99 13.88 -12.36
C GLN A 141 -11.07 13.21 -11.50
N LEU A 142 -11.77 12.22 -12.05
CA LEU A 142 -12.79 11.46 -11.31
C LEU A 142 -12.19 10.74 -10.11
N PHE A 143 -11.02 10.12 -10.28
CA PHE A 143 -10.31 9.45 -9.18
C PHE A 143 -9.94 10.43 -8.07
N LEU A 144 -9.37 11.59 -8.41
CA LEU A 144 -9.01 12.62 -7.43
C LEU A 144 -10.23 13.18 -6.69
N GLN A 145 -11.34 13.40 -7.40
CA GLN A 145 -12.60 13.82 -6.77
C GLN A 145 -13.11 12.75 -5.80
N ALA A 146 -13.05 11.48 -6.19
CA ALA A 146 -13.46 10.35 -5.34
C ALA A 146 -12.51 10.11 -4.16
N LEU A 147 -11.29 10.64 -4.14
CA LEU A 147 -10.44 10.63 -2.95
C LEU A 147 -10.87 11.72 -1.96
N ARG A 148 -11.12 12.93 -2.45
CA ARG A 148 -11.52 14.08 -1.61
C ARG A 148 -12.86 13.92 -0.91
N LEU A 149 -13.79 13.17 -1.50
CA LEU A 149 -15.12 12.94 -0.92
C LEU A 149 -15.11 11.93 0.24
N TYR A 150 -13.99 11.24 0.49
CA TYR A 150 -13.88 10.16 1.47
C TYR A 150 -12.78 10.40 2.52
N THR A 151 -12.28 11.63 2.62
CA THR A 151 -11.33 12.13 3.64
C THR A 151 -11.99 13.24 4.45
#